data_AF-A0A9N9P0D8-F1
#
_entry.id   AF-A0A9N9P0D8-F1
#
_cell.length_a   1.000
_cell.length_b   1.000
_cell.length_c   1.000
_cell.angle_alpha   90.00
_cell.angle_beta   90.00
_cell.angle_gamma   90.00
#
_symmetry.space_group_name_H-M   'P 1'
#
loop_
_entity.id
_entity.type
_entity.pdbx_description
1 polymer ?
#
loop_
_entity_poly.entity_id
_entity_poly.type
_entity_poly.pdbx_seq_one_letter_code
_entity_poly.pdbx_strand_id
1 'polypeptide(L)'
;KTHAHRNYIDDIPRDVKIRRLNEIINSFHENAKIRYSQFIGKPQLVLIEGYSKRDSQRLKGISDGGHKIHFDDANVIDCIGVNNNNIDLMMKHLENSSKRNRFNNLFDISQKTTNMKSGDYVLVLPISTTGCSFDAIPLAKMSIAQFNNGKFSEYNINVGDNLHVFIDKYKNVNKI
;
A
#
# COMPACT_ATOMS: atom_id res chain seq x y z
N LYS A 1 -39.78 -0.78 14.87
CA LYS A 1 -39.79 -2.26 15.10
C LYS A 1 -39.90 -2.98 13.77
N THR A 2 -38.96 -3.89 13.49
CA THR A 2 -38.88 -4.70 12.25
C THR A 2 -39.99 -5.77 12.19
N HIS A 3 -40.27 -6.33 11.01
CA HIS A 3 -41.21 -7.46 10.84
C HIS A 3 -40.84 -8.65 11.74
N ALA A 4 -39.55 -8.96 11.84
CA ALA A 4 -39.06 -10.02 12.70
C ALA A 4 -39.36 -9.78 14.18
N HIS A 5 -39.23 -8.54 14.67
CA HIS A 5 -39.59 -8.17 16.04
C HIS A 5 -41.10 -8.34 16.32
N ARG A 6 -41.96 -8.21 15.31
CA ARG A 6 -43.41 -8.36 15.48
C ARG A 6 -43.87 -9.81 15.43
N ASN A 7 -43.20 -10.62 14.60
CA ASN A 7 -43.69 -11.94 14.21
C ASN A 7 -42.85 -13.13 14.70
N TYR A 8 -41.67 -12.89 15.29
CA TYR A 8 -40.82 -13.95 15.83
C TYR A 8 -40.49 -13.70 17.31
N ILE A 9 -40.51 -14.78 18.09
CA ILE A 9 -40.08 -14.81 19.48
C ILE A 9 -38.57 -15.11 19.48
N ASP A 10 -37.78 -14.31 20.19
CA ASP A 10 -36.34 -14.52 20.36
C ASP A 10 -36.12 -15.57 21.45
N ASP A 11 -35.82 -16.79 21.04
CA ASP A 11 -35.60 -17.96 21.89
C ASP A 11 -34.11 -18.17 22.24
N ILE A 12 -33.22 -17.26 21.79
CA ILE A 12 -31.78 -17.39 21.98
C ILE A 12 -31.32 -16.53 23.17
N PRO A 13 -30.73 -17.15 24.20
CA PRO A 13 -30.12 -16.43 25.32
C PRO A 13 -29.06 -15.40 24.88
N ARG A 14 -28.92 -14.32 25.66
CA ARG A 14 -28.04 -13.19 25.31
C ARG A 14 -26.57 -13.59 25.25
N ASP A 15 -26.11 -14.44 26.16
CA ASP A 15 -24.77 -14.99 26.21
C ASP A 15 -24.43 -15.81 24.95
N VAL A 16 -25.38 -16.62 24.46
CA VAL A 16 -25.22 -17.38 23.21
C VAL A 16 -25.09 -16.44 22.01
N LYS A 17 -25.89 -15.36 21.95
CA LYS A 17 -25.79 -14.35 20.89
C LYS A 17 -24.43 -13.64 20.90
N ILE A 18 -23.94 -13.24 22.08
CA ILE A 18 -22.64 -12.59 22.23
C ILE A 18 -21.51 -13.54 21.81
N ARG A 19 -21.54 -14.81 22.26
CA ARG A 19 -20.54 -15.80 21.88
C ARG A 19 -20.48 -16.00 20.36
N ARG A 20 -21.63 -16.22 19.71
CA ARG A 20 -21.72 -16.38 18.26
C ARG A 20 -21.25 -15.15 17.48
N LEU A 21 -21.62 -13.95 17.97
CA LEU A 21 -21.15 -12.70 17.37
C LEU A 21 -19.62 -12.61 17.40
N ASN A 22 -19.00 -12.95 18.55
CA ASN A 22 -17.55 -12.96 18.68
C ASN A 22 -16.90 -13.99 17.75
N GLU A 23 -17.47 -15.19 17.62
CA GLU A 23 -17.00 -16.21 16.66
C GLU A 23 -17.02 -15.70 15.22
N ILE A 24 -18.10 -15.02 14.81
CA ILE A 24 -18.22 -14.41 13.48
C ILE A 24 -17.20 -13.29 13.28
N ILE A 25 -17.03 -12.40 14.26
CA ILE A 25 -16.06 -11.30 14.20
C ILE A 25 -14.63 -11.85 14.07
N ASN A 26 -14.28 -12.85 14.87
CA ASN A 26 -12.97 -13.48 14.83
C ASN A 26 -12.71 -14.12 13.47
N SER A 27 -13.68 -14.90 12.97
CA SER A 27 -13.61 -15.52 11.64
C SER A 27 -13.43 -14.47 10.54
N PHE A 28 -14.15 -13.33 10.64
CA PHE A 28 -14.00 -12.23 9.70
C PHE A 28 -12.59 -11.63 9.73
N HIS A 29 -12.05 -11.35 10.92
CA HIS A 29 -10.70 -10.77 11.05
C HIS A 29 -9.60 -11.71 10.57
N GLU A 30 -9.71 -13.02 10.82
CA GLU A 30 -8.77 -14.02 10.30
C GLU A 30 -8.74 -14.01 8.77
N ASN A 31 -9.91 -14.07 8.14
CA ASN A 31 -10.03 -14.01 6.68
C ASN A 31 -9.56 -12.66 6.11
N ALA A 32 -9.89 -11.55 6.77
CA ALA A 32 -9.44 -10.22 6.38
C ALA A 32 -7.90 -10.14 6.41
N LYS A 33 -7.26 -10.64 7.47
CA LYS A 33 -5.80 -10.65 7.59
C LYS A 33 -5.14 -11.46 6.47
N ILE A 34 -5.69 -12.63 6.12
CA ILE A 34 -5.21 -13.44 5.00
C ILE A 34 -5.32 -12.64 3.69
N ARG A 35 -6.49 -12.05 3.42
CA ARG A 35 -6.72 -11.25 2.22
C ARG A 35 -5.80 -10.05 2.12
N TYR A 36 -5.63 -9.29 3.20
CA TYR A 36 -4.72 -8.14 3.23
C TYR A 36 -3.27 -8.57 2.99
N SER A 37 -2.84 -9.70 3.56
CA SER A 37 -1.47 -10.20 3.39
C SER A 37 -1.13 -10.50 1.91
N GLN A 38 -2.12 -10.81 1.06
CA GLN A 38 -1.91 -11.04 -0.38
C GLN A 38 -1.59 -9.77 -1.18
N PHE A 39 -1.74 -8.59 -0.59
CA PHE A 39 -1.42 -7.30 -1.20
C PHE A 39 -0.04 -6.76 -0.79
N ILE A 40 0.60 -7.37 0.20
CA ILE A 40 1.99 -7.05 0.54
C ILE A 40 2.87 -7.39 -0.67
N GLY A 41 3.77 -6.48 -1.04
CA GLY A 41 4.64 -6.63 -2.20
C GLY A 41 4.00 -6.27 -3.55
N LYS A 42 2.70 -5.99 -3.59
CA LYS A 42 2.02 -5.57 -4.82
C LYS A 42 1.88 -4.04 -4.85
N PRO A 43 2.49 -3.34 -5.82
CA PRO A 43 2.36 -1.89 -5.91
C PRO A 43 0.90 -1.46 -6.05
N GLN A 44 0.51 -0.41 -5.33
CA GLN A 44 -0.83 0.17 -5.37
C GLN A 44 -0.78 1.66 -5.66
N LEU A 45 -1.74 2.13 -6.44
CA LEU A 45 -1.96 3.56 -6.60
C LEU A 45 -2.83 4.07 -5.46
N VAL A 46 -2.40 5.17 -4.83
CA VAL A 46 -3.06 5.75 -3.67
C VAL A 46 -3.35 7.21 -3.89
N LEU A 47 -4.59 7.60 -3.62
CA LEU A 47 -4.97 9.01 -3.51
C LEU A 47 -4.65 9.50 -2.10
N ILE A 48 -3.86 10.56 -1.98
CA ILE A 48 -3.51 11.16 -0.69
C ILE A 48 -4.68 11.97 -0.16
N GLU A 49 -5.14 11.64 1.05
CA GLU A 49 -6.17 12.39 1.76
C GLU A 49 -5.60 13.46 2.70
N GLY A 50 -4.34 13.31 3.12
CA GLY A 50 -3.65 14.22 4.02
C GLY A 50 -2.81 13.48 5.06
N TYR A 51 -2.46 14.16 6.15
CA TYR A 51 -1.67 13.57 7.23
C TYR A 51 -2.48 12.62 8.11
N SER A 52 -1.80 11.64 8.70
CA SER A 52 -2.36 10.76 9.70
C SER A 52 -2.72 11.55 10.96
N LYS A 53 -3.90 11.29 11.53
CA LYS A 53 -4.32 11.94 12.79
C LYS A 53 -3.40 11.61 13.97
N ARG A 54 -2.68 10.49 13.90
CA ARG A 54 -1.82 10.00 14.98
C ARG A 54 -0.36 10.41 14.81
N ASP A 55 0.04 10.81 13.61
CA ASP A 55 1.42 11.10 13.27
C ASP A 55 1.48 12.13 12.13
N SER A 56 1.96 13.33 12.43
CA SER A 56 2.08 14.42 11.48
C SER A 56 3.22 14.25 10.47
N GLN A 57 4.12 13.27 10.66
CA GLN A 57 5.18 12.95 9.71
C GLN A 57 4.76 11.89 8.68
N ARG A 58 3.53 11.38 8.81
CA ARG A 58 3.01 10.32 7.95
C ARG A 58 1.78 10.76 7.21
N LEU A 59 1.75 10.48 5.93
CA LEU A 59 0.59 10.66 5.07
C LEU A 59 -0.32 9.44 5.15
N LYS A 60 -1.60 9.67 4.87
CA LYS A 60 -2.61 8.65 4.69
C LYS A 60 -3.32 8.83 3.34
N GLY A 61 -3.72 7.72 2.77
CA GLY A 61 -4.50 7.70 1.55
C GLY A 61 -5.33 6.44 1.39
N ILE A 62 -6.09 6.42 0.31
CA ILE A 62 -6.94 5.30 -0.06
C ILE A 62 -6.54 4.75 -1.42
N SER A 63 -6.48 3.41 -1.53
CA SER A 63 -6.29 2.73 -2.81
C SER A 63 -7.59 2.68 -3.61
N ASP A 64 -7.48 2.28 -4.88
CA ASP A 64 -8.62 1.93 -5.75
C ASP A 64 -9.60 0.91 -5.12
N GLY A 65 -9.08 -0.11 -4.44
CA GLY A 65 -9.82 -1.12 -3.70
C GLY A 65 -10.39 -0.65 -2.36
N GLY A 66 -10.25 0.64 -2.01
CA GLY A 66 -10.72 1.20 -0.75
C GLY A 66 -9.83 0.90 0.46
N HIS A 67 -8.62 0.38 0.25
CA HIS A 67 -7.72 0.05 1.34
C HIS A 67 -7.07 1.31 1.92
N LYS A 68 -7.02 1.39 3.25
CA LYS A 68 -6.33 2.47 3.96
C LYS A 68 -4.84 2.20 4.00
N ILE A 69 -4.06 3.17 3.53
CA ILE A 69 -2.61 3.04 3.44
C ILE A 69 -1.96 4.25 4.12
N HIS A 70 -0.94 3.98 4.93
CA HIS A 70 -0.14 4.98 5.62
C HIS A 70 1.31 4.85 5.19
N PHE A 71 2.00 5.96 5.02
CA PHE A 71 3.40 5.99 4.59
C PHE A 71 4.08 7.28 5.06
N ASP A 72 5.41 7.28 5.09
CA ASP A 72 6.19 8.45 5.49
C ASP A 72 6.01 9.60 4.48
N ASP A 73 5.94 10.83 4.97
CA ASP A 73 6.03 12.01 4.12
C ASP A 73 7.48 12.21 3.67
N ALA A 74 7.75 11.82 2.42
CA ALA A 74 9.08 11.83 1.84
C ALA A 74 9.05 12.36 0.39
N ASN A 75 10.19 12.85 -0.08
CA ASN A 75 10.33 13.18 -1.50
C ASN A 75 10.32 11.89 -2.33
N VAL A 76 9.53 11.92 -3.39
CA VAL A 76 9.39 10.82 -4.34
C VAL A 76 9.73 11.28 -5.74
N ILE A 77 9.87 10.32 -6.65
CA ILE A 77 10.12 10.60 -8.06
C ILE A 77 8.87 11.25 -8.67
N ASP A 78 9.03 12.36 -9.40
CA ASP A 78 7.97 12.93 -10.22
C ASP A 78 7.91 12.21 -11.57
N CYS A 79 6.85 11.43 -11.78
CA CYS A 79 6.65 10.71 -13.03
C CYS A 79 5.54 11.31 -13.89
N ILE A 80 4.90 12.41 -13.46
CA ILE A 80 3.80 13.01 -14.20
C ILE A 80 4.31 13.52 -15.56
N GLY A 81 3.73 13.00 -16.65
CA GLY A 81 4.10 13.40 -18.02
C GLY A 81 5.42 12.82 -18.54
N VAL A 82 6.07 11.91 -17.81
CA VAL A 82 7.30 11.22 -18.24
C VAL A 82 6.95 9.86 -18.87
N ASN A 83 7.67 9.46 -19.91
CA ASN A 83 7.54 8.13 -20.51
C ASN A 83 8.00 7.03 -19.52
N ASN A 84 7.14 6.03 -19.30
CA ASN A 84 7.17 5.05 -18.20
C ASN A 84 8.40 4.11 -18.13
N ASN A 85 9.36 4.20 -19.05
CA ASN A 85 10.42 3.18 -19.22
C ASN A 85 11.31 3.01 -17.97
N ASN A 86 11.58 4.08 -17.23
CA ASN A 86 12.51 4.03 -16.09
C ASN A 86 11.87 3.42 -14.83
N ILE A 87 10.57 3.66 -14.59
CA ILE A 87 9.86 3.11 -13.43
C ILE A 87 9.62 1.62 -13.65
N ASP A 88 9.25 1.23 -14.87
CA ASP A 88 9.08 -0.17 -15.23
C ASP A 88 10.38 -0.96 -15.02
N LEU A 89 11.52 -0.39 -15.44
CA LEU A 89 12.84 -0.96 -15.18
C LEU A 89 13.16 -1.04 -13.68
N MET A 90 12.77 -0.02 -12.90
CA MET A 90 12.92 -0.01 -11.45
C MET A 90 12.11 -1.14 -10.79
N MET A 91 10.86 -1.32 -11.20
CA MET A 91 9.96 -2.36 -10.67
C MET A 91 10.44 -3.76 -11.02
N LYS A 92 10.87 -3.98 -12.26
CA LYS A 92 11.51 -5.24 -12.67
C LYS A 92 12.77 -5.52 -11.86
N HIS A 93 13.56 -4.51 -11.54
CA HIS A 93 14.71 -4.71 -10.68
C HIS A 93 14.28 -5.11 -9.26
N LEU A 94 13.33 -4.38 -8.67
CA LEU A 94 12.79 -4.67 -7.33
C LEU A 94 12.29 -6.11 -7.24
N GLU A 95 11.55 -6.58 -8.24
CA GLU A 95 11.06 -7.96 -8.33
C GLU A 95 12.20 -8.99 -8.42
N ASN A 96 13.26 -8.70 -9.18
CA ASN A 96 14.39 -9.62 -9.41
C ASN A 96 15.50 -9.56 -8.36
N SER A 97 15.45 -8.64 -7.40
CA SER A 97 16.52 -8.33 -6.42
C SER A 97 16.90 -9.49 -5.48
N SER A 98 16.14 -10.59 -5.47
CA SER A 98 16.56 -11.86 -4.82
C SER A 98 17.70 -12.60 -5.56
N LYS A 99 18.02 -12.23 -6.81
CA LYS A 99 19.15 -12.80 -7.57
C LYS A 99 20.30 -11.80 -7.57
N ARG A 100 21.43 -12.17 -6.94
CA ARG A 100 22.71 -11.42 -6.97
C ARG A 100 23.01 -10.92 -8.38
N ASN A 101 22.69 -9.67 -8.67
CA ASN A 101 23.15 -8.98 -9.87
C ASN A 101 23.73 -7.63 -9.44
N ARG A 102 25.01 -7.43 -9.77
CA ARG A 102 25.71 -6.17 -9.62
C ARG A 102 24.96 -5.13 -10.44
N PHE A 103 24.19 -4.27 -9.77
CA PHE A 103 23.68 -3.07 -10.41
C PHE A 103 24.84 -2.10 -10.56
N ASN A 104 25.39 -2.04 -11.78
CA ASN A 104 26.18 -0.89 -12.18
C ASN A 104 25.27 0.34 -12.09
N ASN A 105 25.81 1.41 -11.54
CA ASN A 105 25.18 2.72 -11.31
C ASN A 105 24.63 3.34 -12.62
N LEU A 106 23.49 2.82 -13.11
CA LEU A 106 22.78 3.33 -14.28
C LEU A 106 21.36 3.82 -13.93
N PHE A 107 21.06 3.90 -12.63
CA PHE A 107 19.98 4.73 -12.10
C PHE A 107 20.54 6.09 -11.67
N ASP A 108 21.37 6.68 -12.53
CA ASP A 108 21.78 8.08 -12.42
C ASP A 108 20.66 8.92 -13.03
N ILE A 109 19.47 8.83 -12.44
CA ILE A 109 18.34 9.59 -12.92
C ILE A 109 18.46 10.96 -12.28
N SER A 110 18.79 11.95 -13.10
CA SER A 110 18.39 13.35 -12.94
C SER A 110 16.84 13.46 -12.92
N GLN A 111 16.18 12.65 -12.10
CA GLN A 111 14.74 12.62 -11.95
C GLN A 111 14.40 13.68 -10.93
N LYS A 112 13.57 14.62 -11.36
CA LYS A 112 13.06 15.65 -10.47
C LYS A 112 12.31 14.97 -9.32
N THR A 113 12.84 15.10 -8.12
CA THR A 113 12.11 14.71 -6.91
C THR A 113 11.06 15.77 -6.60
N THR A 114 9.97 15.33 -5.98
CA THR A 114 8.83 16.18 -5.71
C THR A 114 8.19 15.77 -4.40
N ASN A 115 7.58 16.74 -3.73
CA ASN A 115 6.84 16.52 -2.51
C ASN A 115 5.45 15.95 -2.82
N MET A 116 4.89 15.26 -1.84
CA MET A 116 3.55 14.71 -1.89
C MET A 116 2.58 15.64 -1.16
N LYS A 117 1.40 15.89 -1.73
CA LYS A 117 0.34 16.66 -1.07
C LYS A 117 -1.01 15.95 -1.20
N SER A 118 -1.96 16.38 -0.37
CA SER A 118 -3.35 15.93 -0.49
C SER A 118 -3.88 16.18 -1.91
N GLY A 119 -4.59 15.19 -2.45
CA GLY A 119 -5.11 15.19 -3.81
C GLY A 119 -4.18 14.60 -4.87
N ASP A 120 -2.91 14.33 -4.55
CA ASP A 120 -2.01 13.66 -5.47
C ASP A 120 -2.23 12.14 -5.49
N TYR A 121 -1.96 11.53 -6.65
CA TYR A 121 -1.85 10.08 -6.79
C TYR A 121 -0.39 9.65 -6.69
N VAL A 122 -0.15 8.70 -5.79
CA VAL A 122 1.19 8.18 -5.49
C VAL A 122 1.18 6.66 -5.61
N LEU A 123 2.18 6.13 -6.31
CA LEU A 123 2.48 4.72 -6.31
C LEU A 123 3.21 4.36 -5.02
N VAL A 124 2.63 3.44 -4.27
CA VAL A 124 3.19 2.95 -3.00
C VAL A 124 3.36 1.44 -3.05
N LEU A 125 4.30 0.94 -2.27
CA LEU A 125 4.51 -0.49 -2.06
C LEU A 125 4.11 -0.87 -0.63
N PRO A 126 3.02 -1.61 -0.43
CA PRO A 126 2.65 -2.15 0.88
C PRO A 126 3.74 -3.11 1.39
N ILE A 127 4.25 -2.85 2.59
CA ILE A 127 5.30 -3.65 3.24
C ILE A 127 4.79 -4.45 4.43
N SER A 128 3.76 -3.95 5.11
CA SER A 128 3.15 -4.65 6.24
C SER A 128 1.66 -4.33 6.33
N THR A 129 0.93 -5.15 7.07
CA THR A 129 -0.50 -4.96 7.30
C THR A 129 -0.90 -5.25 8.73
N THR A 130 -1.90 -4.50 9.20
CA THR A 130 -2.61 -4.76 10.46
C THR A 130 -3.86 -5.62 10.27
N GLY A 131 -4.20 -5.99 9.03
CA GLY A 131 -5.46 -6.65 8.65
C GLY A 131 -6.61 -5.69 8.34
N CYS A 132 -6.44 -4.39 8.59
CA CYS A 132 -7.43 -3.34 8.29
C CYS A 132 -6.81 -2.12 7.57
N SER A 133 -5.48 -2.07 7.49
CA SER A 133 -4.72 -1.03 6.81
C SER A 133 -3.35 -1.57 6.42
N PHE A 134 -2.66 -0.84 5.54
CA PHE A 134 -1.27 -1.10 5.19
C PHE A 134 -0.35 0.00 5.71
N ASP A 135 0.85 -0.43 6.06
CA ASP A 135 2.04 0.41 6.06
C ASP A 135 2.77 0.21 4.73
N ALA A 136 3.18 1.30 4.09
CA ALA A 136 3.71 1.28 2.75
C ALA A 136 4.85 2.27 2.57
N ILE A 137 5.55 2.10 1.45
CA ILE A 137 6.66 2.95 1.05
C ILE A 137 6.25 3.71 -0.20
N PRO A 138 6.39 5.04 -0.22
CA PRO A 138 6.04 5.82 -1.38
C PRO A 138 7.19 5.76 -2.39
N LEU A 139 6.86 5.53 -3.67
CA LEU A 139 7.84 5.33 -4.73
C LEU A 139 7.86 6.51 -5.71
N ALA A 140 6.69 6.89 -6.23
CA ALA A 140 6.58 7.89 -7.28
C ALA A 140 5.20 8.55 -7.34
N LYS A 141 5.15 9.83 -7.73
CA LYS A 141 3.90 10.48 -8.15
C LYS A 141 3.59 10.13 -9.58
N MET A 142 2.38 9.67 -9.85
CA MET A 142 1.94 9.33 -11.20
C MET A 142 0.43 9.45 -11.36
N SER A 143 -0.01 9.65 -12.60
CA SER A 143 -1.44 9.64 -12.92
C SER A 143 -2.02 8.23 -12.94
N ILE A 144 -3.35 8.12 -12.80
CA ILE A 144 -4.09 6.86 -12.93
C ILE A 144 -3.81 6.20 -14.30
N ALA A 145 -3.76 7.00 -15.37
CA ALA A 145 -3.49 6.49 -16.71
C ALA A 145 -2.10 5.85 -16.81
N GLN A 146 -1.08 6.48 -16.23
CA GLN A 146 0.27 5.93 -16.19
C GLN A 146 0.34 4.64 -15.37
N PHE A 147 -0.38 4.60 -14.24
CA PHE A 147 -0.43 3.41 -13.41
C PHE A 147 -1.02 2.20 -14.17
N ASN A 148 -2.16 2.41 -14.82
CA ASN A 148 -2.84 1.36 -15.58
C ASN A 148 -2.03 0.91 -16.79
N ASN A 149 -1.44 1.84 -17.54
CA ASN A 149 -0.61 1.53 -18.71
C ASN A 149 0.67 0.77 -18.34
N GLY A 150 1.25 1.06 -17.17
CA GLY A 150 2.43 0.37 -16.65
C GLY A 150 2.14 -0.99 -16.02
N LYS A 151 0.86 -1.40 -15.92
CA LYS A 151 0.43 -2.67 -15.32
C LYS A 151 1.06 -2.92 -13.93
N PHE A 152 1.24 -1.86 -13.14
CA PHE A 152 2.00 -1.95 -11.90
C PHE A 152 1.41 -2.91 -10.86
N SER A 153 0.10 -3.15 -10.92
CA SER A 153 -0.61 -4.11 -10.07
C SER A 153 -0.25 -5.58 -10.35
N GLU A 154 0.39 -5.87 -11.49
CA GLU A 154 0.83 -7.22 -11.86
C GLU A 154 2.17 -7.60 -11.22
N TYR A 155 2.96 -6.62 -10.74
CA TYR A 155 4.24 -6.86 -10.07
C TYR A 155 4.05 -7.47 -8.69
N ASN A 156 4.94 -8.40 -8.34
CA ASN A 156 4.97 -9.00 -7.00
C ASN A 156 6.39 -8.94 -6.41
N ILE A 157 6.67 -7.87 -5.68
CA ILE A 157 7.97 -7.59 -5.09
C ILE A 157 8.13 -8.41 -3.81
N ASN A 158 9.23 -9.15 -3.71
CA ASN A 158 9.56 -9.91 -2.52
C ASN A 158 9.99 -8.96 -1.38
N VAL A 159 9.11 -8.78 -0.38
CA VAL A 159 9.32 -7.93 0.81
C VAL A 159 10.14 -8.67 1.90
N GLY A 160 10.96 -9.66 1.53
CA GLY A 160 11.82 -10.39 2.47
C GLY A 160 12.93 -9.56 3.13
N ASP A 161 13.76 -10.20 3.96
CA ASP A 161 14.71 -9.57 4.92
C ASP A 161 15.66 -8.49 4.35
N ASN A 162 15.85 -8.42 3.02
CA ASN A 162 16.69 -7.42 2.37
C ASN A 162 15.95 -6.16 1.90
N LEU A 163 14.62 -6.06 2.08
CA LEU A 163 13.88 -4.89 1.63
C LEU A 163 14.34 -3.63 2.40
N HIS A 164 14.60 -3.73 3.70
CA HIS A 164 15.14 -2.61 4.50
C HIS A 164 16.44 -2.02 3.92
N VAL A 165 17.37 -2.88 3.46
CA VAL A 165 18.62 -2.44 2.83
C VAL A 165 18.37 -1.70 1.51
N PHE A 166 17.37 -2.13 0.76
CA PHE A 166 16.99 -1.49 -0.51
C PHE A 166 16.24 -0.16 -0.29
N ILE A 167 15.41 -0.09 0.75
CA ILE A 167 14.68 1.12 1.16
C ILE A 167 15.63 2.20 1.67
N ASP A 168 16.62 1.84 2.49
CA ASP A 168 17.65 2.78 2.95
C ASP A 168 18.47 3.34 1.79
N LYS A 169 18.65 2.56 0.72
CA LYS A 169 19.28 3.05 -0.51
C LYS A 169 18.42 4.14 -1.17
N TYR A 170 17.11 3.98 -1.29
CA TYR A 170 16.22 5.03 -1.85
C TYR A 170 16.05 6.25 -0.94
N LYS A 171 15.95 6.05 0.39
CA LYS A 171 15.88 7.15 1.36
C LYS A 171 17.14 8.03 1.34
N ASN A 172 18.32 7.44 1.10
CA ASN A 172 19.58 8.18 1.00
C ASN A 172 19.83 8.79 -0.39
N VAL A 173 19.30 8.23 -1.48
CA VAL A 173 19.38 8.83 -2.82
C VAL A 173 18.60 10.15 -2.90
N ASN A 174 17.52 10.31 -2.14
CA ASN A 174 16.69 11.52 -2.14
C ASN A 174 17.09 12.56 -1.07
N LYS A 175 18.31 12.47 -0.52
CA LYS A 175 18.82 13.34 0.57
C LYS A 175 19.90 14.33 0.13
N ILE A 176 20.10 14.51 -1.18
CA ILE A 176 21.04 15.48 -1.78
C ILE A 176 20.28 16.71 -2.25
#